data_AF-A0AAV7FZG0-F1
#
_entry.id   AF-A0AAV7FZG0-F1
#
_cell.length_a   1.000
_cell.length_b   1.000
_cell.length_c   1.000
_cell.angle_alpha   90.00
_cell.angle_beta   90.00
_cell.angle_gamma   90.00
#
_symmetry.space_group_name_H-M   'P 1'
#
loop_
_entity.id
_entity.type
_entity.pdbx_description
1 polymer ?
#
loop_
_entity_poly.entity_id
_entity_poly.type
_entity_poly.pdbx_seq_one_letter_code
_entity_poly.pdbx_strand_id
1 'polypeptide(L)'
;MPSLNLEKIKLTSCLEWETLPPFEQLPFLKSLKLDGMPRVKWLESKFSGNDKYHAFPLLEVLFKKKLLKNWFEEGVAARDGCLFPRLIELMLHGCPMLKELSSLPSKLKILEMYEIG
;
A
#
# COMPACT_ATOMS: atom_id res chain seq x y z
N MET A 1 -27.59 9.92 2.00
CA MET A 1 -26.22 10.47 2.22
C MET A 1 -25.39 10.08 1.02
N PRO A 2 -24.82 11.01 0.24
CA PRO A 2 -23.99 10.63 -0.89
C PRO A 2 -22.72 9.95 -0.37
N SER A 3 -22.50 8.69 -0.73
CA SER A 3 -21.22 8.03 -0.49
C SER A 3 -20.20 8.64 -1.46
N LEU A 4 -19.07 9.12 -0.94
CA LEU A 4 -17.94 9.49 -1.81
C LEU A 4 -17.37 8.20 -2.41
N ASN A 5 -17.59 8.01 -3.71
CA ASN A 5 -17.02 6.89 -4.47
C ASN A 5 -15.64 7.28 -4.99
N LEU A 6 -14.69 7.50 -4.06
CA LEU A 6 -13.34 7.91 -4.42
C LEU A 6 -12.53 6.70 -4.89
N GLU A 7 -12.38 6.56 -6.20
CA GLU A 7 -11.69 5.40 -6.80
C GLU A 7 -10.19 5.59 -6.99
N LYS A 8 -9.72 6.83 -7.10
CA LYS A 8 -8.32 7.13 -7.43
C LYS A 8 -7.77 8.23 -6.55
N ILE A 9 -6.64 7.98 -5.93
CA ILE A 9 -5.90 8.96 -5.14
C ILE A 9 -4.48 9.04 -5.66
N LYS A 10 -4.04 10.27 -5.91
CA LYS A 10 -2.64 10.59 -6.22
C LYS A 10 -2.19 11.71 -5.30
N LEU A 11 -1.19 11.42 -4.46
CA LEU A 11 -0.47 12.40 -3.66
C LEU A 11 0.94 12.52 -4.20
N THR A 12 1.41 13.75 -4.32
CA THR A 12 2.72 14.07 -4.91
C THR A 12 3.36 15.21 -4.15
N SER A 13 4.65 15.07 -3.81
CA SER A 13 5.47 16.10 -3.15
C SER A 13 4.93 16.56 -1.78
N CYS A 14 4.29 15.66 -1.04
CA CYS A 14 3.87 15.93 0.34
C CYS A 14 5.04 15.68 1.32
N LEU A 15 6.00 16.60 1.34
CA LEU A 15 7.30 16.41 2.00
C LEU A 15 7.22 16.33 3.53
N GLU A 16 6.31 17.11 4.11
CA GLU A 16 6.14 17.24 5.57
C GLU A 16 5.10 16.28 6.15
N TRP A 17 4.46 15.46 5.30
CA TRP A 17 3.47 14.51 5.79
C TRP A 17 4.15 13.34 6.48
N GLU A 18 3.76 13.09 7.72
CA GLU A 18 4.26 11.98 8.52
C GLU A 18 3.27 10.83 8.58
N THR A 19 1.97 11.15 8.49
CA THR A 19 0.87 10.20 8.52
C THR A 19 0.01 10.35 7.28
N LEU A 20 -0.49 9.22 6.77
CA LEU A 20 -1.47 9.20 5.69
C LEU A 20 -2.89 9.06 6.25
N PRO A 21 -3.91 9.67 5.61
CA PRO A 21 -5.30 9.38 5.90
C PRO A 21 -5.59 7.87 5.78
N PRO A 22 -6.65 7.37 6.46
CA PRO A 22 -7.00 5.96 6.46
C PRO A 22 -7.64 5.54 5.12
N PHE A 23 -6.84 5.47 4.06
CA PHE A 23 -7.32 5.13 2.72
C PHE A 23 -7.89 3.72 2.63
N GLU A 24 -7.53 2.83 3.55
CA GLU A 24 -8.08 1.48 3.68
C GLU A 24 -9.59 1.49 3.98
N GLN A 25 -10.11 2.61 4.52
CA GLN A 25 -11.53 2.80 4.78
C GLN A 25 -12.32 3.23 3.53
N LEU A 26 -11.65 3.45 2.39
CA LEU A 26 -12.29 3.81 1.14
C LEU A 26 -12.69 2.54 0.36
N PRO A 27 -13.97 2.13 0.38
CA PRO A 27 -14.38 0.82 -0.15
C PRO A 27 -14.24 0.70 -1.66
N PHE A 28 -14.22 1.84 -2.38
CA PHE A 28 -14.15 1.90 -3.85
C PHE A 28 -12.78 2.25 -4.40
N LEU A 29 -11.75 2.38 -3.54
CA LEU A 29 -10.42 2.78 -3.99
C LEU A 29 -9.77 1.69 -4.84
N LYS A 30 -9.52 2.01 -6.11
CA LYS A 30 -8.86 1.14 -7.11
C LYS A 30 -7.43 1.55 -7.40
N SER A 31 -7.09 2.83 -7.27
CA SER A 31 -5.74 3.32 -7.54
C SER A 31 -5.22 4.23 -6.44
N LEU A 32 -4.04 3.90 -5.91
CA LEU A 32 -3.33 4.71 -4.94
C LEU A 32 -1.91 4.97 -5.44
N LYS A 33 -1.57 6.24 -5.63
CA LYS A 33 -0.24 6.67 -6.07
C LYS A 33 0.33 7.67 -5.07
N LEU A 34 1.47 7.33 -4.48
CA LEU A 34 2.15 8.13 -3.47
C LEU A 34 3.58 8.43 -3.95
N ASP A 35 3.86 9.71 -4.24
CA ASP A 35 5.16 10.15 -4.77
C ASP A 35 5.73 11.32 -3.96
N GLY A 36 7.04 11.31 -3.72
CA GLY A 36 7.73 12.41 -3.04
C GLY A 36 7.22 12.65 -1.62
N MET A 37 7.03 11.58 -0.84
CA MET A 37 6.52 11.62 0.54
C MET A 37 7.51 10.97 1.53
N PRO A 38 8.70 11.55 1.73
CA PRO A 38 9.83 10.90 2.41
C PRO A 38 9.64 10.68 3.91
N ARG A 39 8.76 11.44 4.58
CA ARG A 39 8.52 11.34 6.02
C ARG A 39 7.35 10.44 6.40
N VAL A 40 6.57 10.00 5.40
CA VAL A 40 5.37 9.21 5.65
C VAL A 40 5.74 7.82 6.13
N LYS A 41 5.29 7.49 7.34
CA LYS A 41 5.26 6.13 7.88
C LYS A 41 3.96 5.49 7.43
N TRP A 42 4.05 4.43 6.63
CA TRP A 42 2.88 3.75 6.09
C TRP A 42 2.62 2.46 6.85
N LEU A 43 1.43 2.35 7.43
CA LEU A 43 0.97 1.17 8.17
C LEU A 43 1.86 0.76 9.36
N GLU A 44 2.44 1.72 10.08
CA GLU A 44 2.88 1.45 11.46
C GLU A 44 1.62 1.11 12.28
N SER A 45 1.42 -0.18 12.55
CA SER A 45 0.68 -0.70 13.69
C SER A 45 -0.76 -0.19 13.91
N LYS A 46 -1.72 -0.59 13.06
CA LYS A 46 -3.16 -0.57 13.42
C LYS A 46 -3.99 -1.80 12.99
N PHE A 47 -3.36 -2.88 12.54
CA PHE A 47 -4.06 -4.17 12.39
C PHE A 47 -4.05 -5.02 13.67
N SER A 48 -3.88 -4.38 14.83
CA SER A 48 -3.99 -5.04 16.14
C SER A 48 -5.46 -5.19 16.51
N GLY A 49 -6.11 -6.23 15.98
CA GLY A 49 -7.42 -6.62 16.44
C GLY A 49 -8.10 -7.56 15.46
N ASN A 50 -7.92 -8.86 15.70
CA ASN A 50 -8.80 -10.03 15.52
C ASN A 50 -9.82 -10.13 14.37
N ASP A 51 -9.92 -9.16 13.48
CA ASP A 51 -10.88 -9.11 12.40
C ASP A 51 -10.15 -9.29 11.07
N LYS A 52 -10.73 -10.16 10.25
CA LYS A 52 -10.29 -10.54 8.91
C LYS A 52 -10.47 -9.38 7.91
N TYR A 53 -9.97 -8.19 8.22
CA TYR A 53 -10.08 -7.05 7.32
C TYR A 53 -9.04 -7.15 6.22
N HIS A 54 -9.52 -7.45 5.01
CA HIS A 54 -8.81 -7.09 3.79
C HIS A 54 -8.71 -5.57 3.76
N ALA A 55 -7.54 -5.02 4.06
CA ALA A 55 -7.25 -3.65 3.69
C ALA A 55 -7.45 -3.51 2.17
N PHE A 56 -7.94 -2.36 1.69
CA PHE A 56 -7.96 -2.06 0.25
C PHE A 56 -8.60 -3.16 -0.64
N PRO A 57 -9.87 -3.55 -0.42
CA PRO A 57 -10.48 -4.72 -1.06
C PRO A 57 -10.58 -4.61 -2.60
N LEU A 58 -10.60 -3.39 -3.14
CA LEU A 58 -10.73 -3.11 -4.58
C LEU A 58 -9.47 -2.51 -5.21
N LEU A 59 -8.36 -2.40 -4.46
CA LEU A 59 -7.17 -1.75 -4.99
C LEU A 59 -6.50 -2.63 -6.05
N GLU A 60 -6.39 -2.08 -7.26
CA GLU A 60 -5.83 -2.72 -8.44
C GLU A 60 -4.45 -2.18 -8.76
N VAL A 61 -4.19 -0.88 -8.50
CA VAL A 61 -2.93 -0.21 -8.81
C VAL A 61 -2.37 0.47 -7.58
N LEU A 62 -1.16 0.08 -7.19
CA LEU A 62 -0.39 0.71 -6.14
C LEU A 62 0.94 1.20 -6.69
N PHE A 63 1.16 2.51 -6.62
CA PHE A 63 2.45 3.13 -6.93
C PHE A 63 2.99 3.81 -5.68
N LYS A 64 4.25 3.52 -5.34
CA LYS A 64 4.93 4.23 -4.26
C LYS A 64 6.42 4.46 -4.57
N LYS A 65 6.86 5.70 -4.37
CA LYS A 65 8.26 6.12 -4.56
C LYS A 65 8.86 6.61 -3.25
N LYS A 66 10.09 6.17 -2.96
CA LYS A 66 10.83 6.37 -1.70
C LYS A 66 10.11 5.79 -0.49
N LEU A 67 10.09 4.46 -0.40
CA LEU A 67 9.69 3.81 0.85
C LEU A 67 10.75 4.03 1.92
N LEU A 68 10.32 4.50 3.09
CA LEU A 68 11.06 4.21 4.32
C LEU A 68 11.06 2.68 4.50
N LYS A 69 12.14 2.14 5.07
CA LYS A 69 12.18 0.74 5.53
C LYS A 69 10.92 0.44 6.34
N ASN A 70 10.48 -0.82 6.34
CA ASN A 70 9.40 -1.36 7.18
C ASN A 70 7.99 -1.47 6.54
N TRP A 71 7.81 -1.27 5.23
CA TRP A 71 6.51 -1.53 4.58
C TRP A 71 6.01 -2.98 4.80
N PHE A 72 6.91 -3.96 4.72
CA PHE A 72 6.59 -5.38 4.92
C PHE A 72 7.04 -5.94 6.28
N GLU A 73 7.97 -5.27 6.99
CA GLU A 73 8.57 -5.81 8.23
C GLU A 73 7.55 -6.07 9.35
N GLU A 74 6.47 -5.27 9.43
CA GLU A 74 5.40 -5.47 10.42
C GLU A 74 4.09 -6.01 9.81
N GLY A 75 4.00 -6.07 8.48
CA GLY A 75 2.76 -6.34 7.74
C GLY A 75 2.57 -7.79 7.27
N VAL A 76 3.60 -8.64 7.35
CA VAL A 76 3.60 -9.96 6.69
C VAL A 76 3.87 -11.10 7.66
N ALA A 77 3.14 -11.09 8.76
CA ALA A 77 2.77 -12.32 9.44
C ALA A 77 1.24 -12.44 9.54
N ALA A 78 0.52 -11.96 8.52
CA ALA A 78 -0.88 -12.31 8.35
C ALA A 78 -0.94 -13.77 7.94
N ARG A 79 -1.00 -14.64 8.95
CA ARG A 79 -1.12 -16.09 8.83
C ARG A 79 -2.31 -16.53 7.97
N ASP A 80 -3.22 -15.63 7.59
CA ASP A 80 -4.47 -15.94 6.89
C ASP A 80 -5.03 -14.85 5.93
N GLY A 81 -4.27 -13.85 5.47
CA GLY A 81 -4.87 -12.80 4.62
C GLY A 81 -3.94 -11.94 3.76
N CYS A 82 -4.28 -11.80 2.47
CA CYS A 82 -3.67 -10.83 1.56
C CYS A 82 -4.20 -9.41 1.85
N LEU A 83 -3.30 -8.45 2.09
CA LEU A 83 -3.61 -7.02 2.28
C LEU A 83 -4.15 -6.34 1.02
N PHE A 84 -3.97 -6.94 -0.16
CA PHE A 84 -4.40 -6.36 -1.43
C PHE A 84 -4.97 -7.45 -2.36
N PRO A 85 -6.15 -8.02 -2.05
CA PRO A 85 -6.67 -9.21 -2.73
C PRO A 85 -7.00 -9.01 -4.23
N ARG A 86 -6.99 -7.77 -4.71
CA ARG A 86 -7.26 -7.40 -6.11
C ARG A 86 -6.11 -6.64 -6.79
N LEU A 87 -4.94 -6.57 -6.17
CA LEU A 87 -3.82 -5.84 -6.76
C LEU A 87 -3.37 -6.52 -8.05
N ILE A 88 -3.28 -5.72 -9.11
CA ILE A 88 -2.85 -6.13 -10.45
C ILE A 88 -1.48 -5.54 -10.75
N GLU A 89 -1.26 -4.29 -10.34
CA GLU A 89 -0.04 -3.53 -10.63
C GLU A 89 0.58 -3.00 -9.34
N LEU A 90 1.85 -3.34 -9.12
CA LEU A 90 2.67 -2.84 -8.04
C LEU A 90 3.93 -2.20 -8.62
N MET A 91 4.08 -0.89 -8.40
CA MET A 91 5.25 -0.13 -8.82
C MET A 91 5.94 0.46 -7.60
N LEU A 92 7.20 0.08 -7.40
CA LEU A 92 8.02 0.49 -6.26
C LEU A 92 9.31 1.15 -6.75
N HIS A 93 9.66 2.31 -6.20
CA HIS A 93 10.90 3.02 -6.58
C HIS A 93 11.71 3.39 -5.34
N GLY A 94 13.01 3.05 -5.34
CA GLY A 94 13.93 3.30 -4.21
C GLY A 94 13.56 2.46 -2.98
N CYS A 95 13.28 1.17 -3.16
CA CYS A 95 12.76 0.28 -2.13
C CYS A 95 13.72 -0.92 -1.93
N PRO A 96 14.49 -0.98 -0.83
CA PRO A 96 15.52 -2.01 -0.64
C PRO A 96 14.99 -3.38 -0.13
N MET A 97 13.67 -3.56 0.05
CA MET A 97 13.10 -4.69 0.82
C MET A 97 12.52 -5.84 -0.01
N LEU A 98 13.28 -6.33 -1.00
CA LEU A 98 12.88 -7.48 -1.85
C LEU A 98 12.69 -8.82 -1.09
N LYS A 99 13.22 -8.96 0.13
CA LYS A 99 13.26 -10.24 0.86
C LYS A 99 11.91 -10.71 1.40
N GLU A 100 10.88 -9.85 1.42
CA GLU A 100 9.60 -10.12 2.08
C GLU A 100 8.39 -10.06 1.12
N LEU A 101 8.65 -10.16 -0.19
CA LEU A 101 7.61 -10.29 -1.22
C LEU A 101 6.91 -11.66 -1.23
N SER A 102 7.13 -12.50 -0.21
CA SER A 102 6.54 -13.84 -0.09
C SER A 102 5.00 -13.83 0.03
N SER A 103 4.39 -12.66 0.20
CA SER A 103 2.93 -12.47 0.32
C SER A 103 2.30 -11.70 -0.84
N LEU A 104 2.97 -11.63 -2.00
CA LEU A 104 2.40 -10.95 -3.16
C LEU A 104 1.01 -11.52 -3.50
N PRO A 105 0.03 -10.65 -3.79
CA PRO A 105 -1.33 -11.11 -4.08
C PRO A 105 -1.38 -11.92 -5.38
N SER A 106 -2.20 -12.97 -5.38
CA SER A 106 -2.29 -13.93 -6.49
C SER A 106 -2.74 -13.34 -7.83
N LYS A 107 -3.33 -12.14 -7.83
CA LYS A 107 -3.79 -11.44 -9.03
C LYS A 107 -2.75 -10.46 -9.60
N LEU A 108 -1.60 -10.33 -8.97
CA LEU A 108 -0.54 -9.43 -9.43
C LEU A 108 -0.03 -9.90 -10.79
N LYS A 109 -0.04 -8.98 -11.75
CA LYS A 109 0.46 -9.21 -13.12
C LYS A 109 1.68 -8.38 -13.43
N ILE A 110 1.76 -7.18 -12.85
CA ILE A 110 2.83 -6.22 -13.09
C ILE A 110 3.49 -5.91 -11.75
N LEU A 111 4.79 -6.20 -11.69
CA LEU A 111 5.67 -5.80 -10.60
C LEU A 111 6.84 -5.05 -11.22
N GLU A 112 6.92 -3.76 -10.97
CA GLU A 112 8.03 -2.92 -11.41
C GLU A 112 8.79 -2.39 -10.21
N MET A 113 10.10 -2.59 -10.22
CA MET A 113 10.99 -2.13 -9.16
C MET A 113 12.12 -1.32 -9.77
N TYR A 114 12.27 -0.09 -9.29
CA TYR A 114 13.25 0.87 -9.78
C TYR A 114 14.21 1.27 -8.66
N GLU A 115 15.49 1.42 -9.00
CA GLU A 115 16.59 1.76 -8.08
C GLU A 115 16.68 0.85 -6.84
N ILE A 116 17.13 -0.38 -7.10
CA ILE A 116 17.70 -1.30 -6.11
C ILE A 116 19.18 -0.92 -5.94
N GLY A 117 19.44 0.12 -5.15
CA GLY A 117 20.78 0.56 -4.75
C GLY A 117 21.05 0.24 -3.30
#